data_AF-A0A671KWJ6-F1
#
_entry.id   AF-A0A671KWJ6-F1
#
_cell.length_a   1.000
_cell.length_b   1.000
_cell.length_c   1.000
_cell.angle_alpha   90.00
_cell.angle_beta   90.00
_cell.angle_gamma   90.00
#
_symmetry.space_group_name_H-M   'P 1'
#
loop_
_entity.id
_entity.type
_entity.pdbx_description
1 polymer ?
#
loop_
_entity_poly.entity_id
_entity_poly.type
_entity_poly.pdbx_seq_one_letter_code
_entity_poly.pdbx_strand_id
1 'polypeptide(L)'
;EKVLDSCKLNLHQIDEVWPNLYIGNVGIAQNRSGLQKLGITHILNAAHTKRGSIGDQNYYGTSFVYCGIPADDSTHFDLDVYFKPAAEFIHKALNTPDGKKWLKNSLSEE
;
A
#
# COMPACT_ATOMS: atom_id res chain seq x y z
N GLU A 1 17.05 -3.02 17.82
CA GLU A 1 16.19 -4.12 17.35
C GLU A 1 14.77 -4.14 17.95
N LYS A 2 14.54 -3.81 19.23
CA LYS A 2 13.21 -3.92 19.87
C LYS A 2 12.36 -2.64 19.97
N VAL A 3 12.61 -1.65 19.11
CA VAL A 3 11.91 -0.34 19.20
C VAL A 3 10.41 -0.51 18.97
N LEU A 4 10.02 -1.47 18.13
CA LEU A 4 8.62 -1.69 17.73
C LEU A 4 7.83 -2.61 18.68
N ASP A 5 8.50 -3.45 19.49
CA ASP A 5 7.85 -4.44 20.36
C ASP A 5 6.98 -3.83 21.46
N SER A 6 7.24 -2.57 21.82
CA SER A 6 6.50 -1.84 22.86
C SER A 6 5.35 -0.99 22.31
N CYS A 7 5.21 -0.91 20.98
CA CYS A 7 4.21 -0.08 20.34
C CYS A 7 2.82 -0.73 20.46
N LYS A 8 1.86 -0.01 21.04
CA LYS A 8 0.45 -0.37 20.94
C LYS A 8 -0.01 -0.11 19.51
N LEU A 9 -0.11 -1.17 18.72
CA LEU A 9 -0.72 -1.12 17.39
C LEU A 9 -2.24 -1.11 17.56
N ASN A 10 -2.86 0.04 17.33
CA ASN A 10 -4.29 0.04 17.06
C ASN A 10 -4.49 -0.53 15.66
N LEU A 11 -5.19 -1.66 15.55
CA LEU A 11 -5.45 -2.35 14.28
C LEU A 11 -6.56 -1.66 13.50
N HIS A 12 -6.34 -0.39 13.12
CA HIS A 12 -7.22 0.29 12.17
C HIS A 12 -7.05 -0.34 10.79
N GLN A 13 -8.09 -0.26 9.96
CA GLN A 13 -8.01 -0.77 8.58
C GLN A 13 -7.06 0.07 7.72
N ILE A 14 -6.85 1.33 8.12
CA ILE A 14 -6.02 2.32 7.43
C ILE A 14 -5.55 3.38 8.43
N ASP A 15 -4.29 3.78 8.33
CA ASP A 15 -3.67 4.83 9.12
C ASP A 15 -2.88 5.79 8.22
N GLU A 16 -2.96 7.09 8.49
CA GLU A 16 -2.08 8.09 7.87
C GLU A 16 -0.75 8.14 8.62
N VAL A 17 0.32 7.71 7.97
CA VAL A 17 1.66 7.60 8.59
C VAL A 17 2.56 8.77 8.24
N TRP A 18 2.19 9.52 7.21
CA TRP A 18 2.85 10.75 6.75
C TRP A 18 1.82 11.58 5.96
N PRO A 19 1.93 12.92 5.88
CA PRO A 19 0.99 13.73 5.12
C PRO A 19 0.69 13.15 3.73
N ASN A 20 -0.58 12.81 3.48
CA ASN A 20 -1.08 12.21 2.25
C ASN A 20 -0.52 10.80 1.91
N LEU A 21 0.04 10.10 2.88
CA LEU A 21 0.55 8.72 2.77
C LEU A 21 -0.06 7.86 3.87
N TYR A 22 -0.75 6.83 3.41
CA TYR A 22 -1.53 5.95 4.26
C TYR A 22 -1.01 4.52 4.15
N ILE A 23 -1.01 3.78 5.25
CA ILE A 23 -0.79 2.33 5.27
C ILE A 23 -2.11 1.68 5.64
N GLY A 24 -2.52 0.63 4.92
CA GLY A 24 -3.69 -0.13 5.33
C GLY A 24 -3.70 -1.57 4.82
N ASN A 25 -4.73 -2.29 5.26
CA ASN A 25 -4.86 -3.72 5.05
C ASN A 25 -5.63 -4.08 3.76
N VAL A 26 -5.80 -5.38 3.52
CA VAL A 26 -6.53 -5.89 2.35
C VAL A 26 -8.01 -5.45 2.29
N GLY A 27 -8.67 -5.27 3.43
CA GLY A 27 -10.10 -4.94 3.48
C GLY A 27 -10.40 -3.56 2.87
N ILE A 28 -9.62 -2.54 3.24
CA ILE A 28 -9.75 -1.21 2.64
C ILE A 28 -9.21 -1.19 1.20
N ALA A 29 -8.21 -2.01 0.87
CA ALA A 29 -7.66 -2.12 -0.50
C ALA A 29 -8.72 -2.53 -1.53
N GLN A 30 -9.63 -3.41 -1.12
CA GLN A 30 -10.71 -3.94 -1.96
C GLN A 30 -11.94 -3.03 -1.97
N ASN A 31 -12.01 -2.03 -1.09
CA ASN A 31 -13.10 -1.06 -1.05
C ASN A 31 -12.80 0.17 -1.92
N ARG A 32 -12.94 0.01 -3.24
CA ARG A 32 -12.72 1.11 -4.22
C ARG A 32 -13.51 2.38 -3.88
N SER A 33 -14.75 2.24 -3.42
CA SER A 33 -15.59 3.38 -3.04
C SER A 33 -15.06 4.12 -1.81
N GLY A 34 -14.50 3.39 -0.84
CA GLY A 34 -13.84 3.96 0.33
C GLY A 34 -12.58 4.72 -0.04
N LEU A 35 -11.75 4.13 -0.91
CA LEU A 35 -10.53 4.77 -1.43
C LEU A 35 -10.86 6.08 -2.17
N GLN A 36 -11.90 6.10 -3.01
CA GLN A 36 -12.35 7.32 -3.69
C GLN A 36 -12.84 8.40 -2.71
N LYS A 37 -13.61 8.03 -1.69
CA LYS A 37 -14.10 8.96 -0.65
C LYS A 37 -12.95 9.58 0.15
N LEU A 38 -11.87 8.84 0.36
CA LEU A 38 -10.65 9.34 0.99
C LEU A 38 -9.82 10.23 0.04
N GLY A 39 -10.19 10.29 -1.24
CA GLY A 39 -9.50 11.04 -2.27
C GLY A 39 -8.24 10.36 -2.79
N ILE A 40 -8.09 9.05 -2.56
CA ILE A 40 -6.88 8.30 -2.92
C ILE A 40 -6.77 8.17 -4.43
N THR A 41 -5.55 8.37 -4.94
CA THR A 41 -5.25 8.41 -6.38
C THR A 41 -4.22 7.37 -6.81
N HIS A 42 -3.32 6.97 -5.90
CA HIS A 42 -2.22 6.05 -6.20
C HIS A 42 -2.22 4.90 -5.20
N ILE A 43 -2.04 3.68 -5.70
CA ILE A 43 -2.05 2.46 -4.90
C ILE A 43 -0.74 1.71 -5.13
N LEU A 44 0.04 1.54 -4.08
CA LEU A 44 1.21 0.65 -4.07
C LEU A 44 0.86 -0.59 -3.26
N ASN A 45 0.88 -1.76 -3.90
CA ASN A 45 0.61 -3.05 -3.27
C ASN A 45 1.89 -3.85 -3.08
N ALA A 46 2.34 -3.97 -1.83
CA ALA A 46 3.55 -4.71 -1.47
C ALA A 46 3.40 -6.25 -1.54
N ALA A 47 2.19 -6.77 -1.71
CA ALA A 47 1.91 -8.21 -1.76
C ALA A 47 1.19 -8.60 -3.08
N HIS A 48 1.54 -7.95 -4.19
CA HIS A 48 0.93 -8.22 -5.48
C HIS A 48 1.02 -9.71 -5.85
N THR A 49 -0.02 -10.28 -6.47
CA THR A 49 -0.11 -11.71 -6.87
C THR A 49 -0.06 -12.75 -5.74
N LYS A 50 0.10 -12.33 -4.48
CA LYS A 50 0.06 -13.23 -3.34
C LYS A 50 -1.37 -13.61 -2.97
N ARG A 51 -1.52 -14.74 -2.27
CA ARG A 51 -2.82 -15.26 -1.83
C ARG A 51 -3.56 -14.20 -1.00
N GLY A 52 -4.83 -13.97 -1.30
CA GLY A 52 -5.64 -12.92 -0.67
C GLY A 52 -5.40 -11.51 -1.22
N SER A 53 -4.35 -11.26 -1.99
CA SER A 53 -4.12 -9.98 -2.64
C SER A 53 -4.78 -9.89 -4.01
N ILE A 54 -6.04 -9.48 -4.02
CA ILE A 54 -6.78 -9.14 -5.23
C ILE A 54 -6.48 -7.68 -5.58
N GLY A 55 -6.00 -7.42 -6.80
CA GLY A 55 -5.81 -6.07 -7.31
C GLY A 55 -4.72 -5.96 -8.39
N ASP A 56 -5.08 -5.37 -9.51
CA ASP A 56 -4.21 -4.95 -10.60
C ASP A 56 -4.75 -3.63 -11.20
N GLN A 57 -4.11 -3.13 -12.25
CA GLN A 57 -4.56 -1.92 -12.91
C GLN A 57 -5.99 -2.06 -13.49
N ASN A 58 -6.40 -3.26 -13.91
CA ASN A 58 -7.75 -3.51 -14.43
C ASN A 58 -8.82 -3.44 -13.33
N TYR A 59 -8.53 -4.00 -12.16
CA TYR A 59 -9.40 -3.98 -10.99
C TYR A 59 -9.66 -2.54 -10.51
N TYR A 60 -8.59 -1.73 -10.43
CA TYR A 60 -8.72 -0.34 -9.99
C TYR A 60 -9.23 0.60 -11.09
N GLY A 61 -9.07 0.23 -12.36
CA GLY A 61 -9.51 1.01 -13.51
C GLY A 61 -8.68 2.29 -13.71
N THR A 62 -9.23 3.28 -14.39
CA THR A 62 -8.51 4.53 -14.72
C THR A 62 -8.53 5.58 -13.60
N SER A 63 -9.34 5.36 -12.55
CA SER A 63 -9.45 6.29 -11.42
C SER A 63 -8.24 6.24 -10.48
N PHE A 64 -7.41 5.19 -10.58
CA PHE A 64 -6.22 5.04 -9.74
C PHE A 64 -5.02 4.63 -10.58
N VAL A 65 -3.84 5.05 -10.14
CA VAL A 65 -2.57 4.54 -10.67
C VAL A 65 -2.10 3.41 -9.76
N TYR A 66 -1.87 2.23 -10.32
CA TYR A 66 -1.49 1.04 -9.56
C TYR A 66 -0.03 0.66 -9.76
N CYS A 67 0.65 0.31 -8.67
CA CYS A 67 1.97 -0.31 -8.67
C CYS A 67 1.93 -1.57 -7.80
N GLY A 68 2.23 -2.73 -8.37
CA GLY A 68 2.28 -4.00 -7.66
C GLY A 68 3.71 -4.48 -7.48
N ILE A 69 4.10 -4.76 -6.25
CA ILE A 69 5.35 -5.43 -5.90
C ILE A 69 4.99 -6.85 -5.45
N PRO A 70 5.50 -7.90 -6.12
CA PRO A 70 5.18 -9.28 -5.77
C PRO A 70 6.04 -9.78 -4.60
N ALA A 71 6.13 -9.01 -3.51
CA ALA A 71 6.99 -9.37 -2.39
C ALA A 71 6.40 -10.49 -1.54
N ASP A 72 7.30 -11.37 -1.10
CA ASP A 72 7.01 -12.40 -0.12
C ASP A 72 7.36 -11.91 1.28
N ASP A 73 6.52 -12.22 2.26
CA ASP A 73 6.79 -11.90 3.65
C ASP A 73 7.74 -12.97 4.24
N SER A 74 8.98 -12.91 3.80
CA SER A 74 10.02 -13.89 4.11
C SER A 74 11.37 -13.20 4.17
N THR A 75 12.21 -13.64 5.11
CA THR A 75 13.60 -13.18 5.24
C THR A 75 14.48 -13.55 4.04
N HIS A 76 13.98 -14.38 3.11
CA HIS A 76 14.67 -14.80 1.90
C HIS A 76 14.28 -13.98 0.67
N PHE A 77 13.26 -13.12 0.78
CA PHE A 77 12.85 -12.26 -0.31
C PHE A 77 13.68 -10.98 -0.31
N ASP A 78 14.33 -10.70 -1.44
CA ASP A 78 15.09 -9.47 -1.62
C ASP A 78 14.14 -8.29 -1.88
N LEU A 79 13.83 -7.54 -0.82
CA LEU A 79 13.05 -6.31 -0.90
C LEU A 79 13.86 -5.12 -1.44
N ASP A 80 15.19 -5.17 -1.36
CA ASP A 80 16.06 -4.01 -1.62
C ASP A 80 15.93 -3.55 -3.08
N VAL A 81 15.76 -4.51 -4.00
CA VAL A 81 15.57 -4.23 -5.44
C VAL A 81 14.31 -3.39 -5.71
N TYR A 82 13.34 -3.38 -4.79
CA TYR A 82 12.08 -2.64 -4.93
C TYR A 82 12.08 -1.30 -4.21
N PHE A 83 13.04 -1.00 -3.33
CA PHE A 83 13.05 0.25 -2.56
C PHE A 83 13.09 1.48 -3.45
N LYS A 84 14.00 1.54 -4.42
CA LYS A 84 14.11 2.70 -5.30
C LYS A 84 12.85 2.87 -6.18
N PRO A 85 12.36 1.84 -6.91
CA PRO A 85 11.12 1.95 -7.67
C PRO A 85 9.91 2.35 -6.82
N ALA A 86 9.75 1.78 -5.63
CA ALA A 86 8.67 2.09 -4.70
C ALA A 86 8.75 3.55 -4.23
N ALA A 87 9.96 3.98 -3.82
CA ALA A 87 10.20 5.35 -3.36
C ALA A 87 9.95 6.37 -4.48
N GLU A 88 10.35 6.09 -5.73
CA GLU A 88 10.06 6.95 -6.87
C GLU A 88 8.57 7.03 -7.18
N PHE A 89 7.85 5.90 -7.13
CA PHE A 89 6.39 5.87 -7.30
C PHE A 89 5.69 6.71 -6.24
N ILE A 90 6.08 6.53 -4.97
CA ILE A 90 5.61 7.36 -3.86
C ILE A 90 5.98 8.81 -4.16
N HIS A 91 7.22 9.17 -4.37
CA HIS A 91 7.66 10.54 -4.58
C HIS A 91 6.87 11.25 -5.68
N LYS A 92 6.74 10.64 -6.86
CA LYS A 92 5.95 11.16 -7.98
C LYS A 92 4.50 11.45 -7.58
N ALA A 93 3.87 10.50 -6.89
CA ALA A 93 2.49 10.65 -6.47
C ALA A 93 2.28 11.81 -5.48
N LEU A 94 3.28 12.14 -4.63
CA LEU A 94 3.17 13.23 -3.63
C LEU A 94 3.33 14.61 -4.27
N ASN A 95 4.09 14.70 -5.35
CA ASN A 95 4.34 15.96 -6.06
C ASN A 95 3.25 16.31 -7.07
N THR A 96 2.22 15.48 -7.22
CA THR A 96 1.05 15.79 -8.05
C THR A 96 0.16 16.80 -7.31
N PRO A 97 -0.36 17.85 -7.96
CA PRO A 97 -1.11 18.93 -7.30
C PRO A 97 -2.36 18.55 -6.47
N ASP A 98 -2.80 17.28 -6.45
CA ASP A 98 -3.91 16.76 -5.64
C ASP A 98 -3.62 15.33 -5.09
N GLY A 99 -2.34 14.96 -4.97
CA GLY A 99 -1.91 13.59 -4.75
C GLY A 99 -2.10 13.07 -3.32
N LYS A 100 -3.28 12.49 -3.02
CA LYS A 100 -3.45 11.59 -1.86
C LYS A 100 -3.15 10.15 -2.23
N LYS A 101 -2.37 9.45 -1.41
CA LYS A 101 -1.81 8.13 -1.74
C LYS A 101 -2.31 7.04 -0.83
N TRP A 102 -2.09 5.80 -1.25
CA TRP A 102 -2.36 4.65 -0.43
C TRP A 102 -1.31 3.57 -0.65
N LEU A 103 -0.71 3.11 0.44
CA LEU A 103 0.19 1.96 0.49
C LEU A 103 -0.56 0.82 1.16
N LYS A 104 -0.68 -0.31 0.46
CA LYS A 104 -1.13 -1.55 1.08
C LYS A 104 0.08 -2.23 1.69
N ASN A 105 0.00 -2.58 2.98
CA ASN A 105 0.89 -3.59 3.54
C ASN A 105 0.08 -4.72 4.21
N SER A 106 0.71 -5.88 4.17
CA SER A 106 0.31 -7.19 4.70
C SER A 106 -0.79 -7.95 3.98
N LEU A 107 -0.33 -9.11 3.51
CA LEU A 107 -1.04 -10.36 3.45
C LEU A 107 -1.93 -10.54 4.68
N SER A 108 -3.14 -11.04 4.46
CA SER A 108 -3.88 -11.68 5.54
C SER A 108 -3.02 -12.86 6.03
N GLU A 109 -2.58 -12.82 7.28
CA GLU A 109 -2.19 -14.05 7.96
C GLU A 109 -3.41 -14.98 7.99
N GLU A 110 -3.31 -16.06 7.23
CA GLU A 110 -3.70 -17.38 7.70
C GLU A 110 -2.43 -18.23 7.79
#